data_AF-A0A970IWV2-F1
#
_entry.id   AF-A0A970IWV2-F1
#
_cell.length_a   1.000
_cell.length_b   1.000
_cell.length_c   1.000
_cell.angle_alpha   90.00
_cell.angle_beta   90.00
_cell.angle_gamma   90.00
#
_symmetry.space_group_name_H-M   'P 1'
#
loop_
_entity.id
_entity.type
_entity.pdbx_description
1 polymer ?
#
loop_
_entity_poly.entity_id
_entity_poly.type
_entity_poly.pdbx_seq_one_letter_code
_entity_poly.pdbx_strand_id
1 'polypeptide(L)'
;MKKTLLVITTLFLVFVAGCKNNNNNNDNNGITPPVKDTTAPLLSVESTDFLLITVVQNETVDLEELLRNGVTAYDNIDGDITDEIIISYDNVDLTTPGEYEAYLYVFDSSNNQSNIVKKVVKVVLATGLINPFPIWNEVIDNEKSPTQQDFFKGAWYHKVVSSRDYWLGIEGTITLPEFEIRRYDDAFDETLFADPWVKNLDNPSIYLGGRATTESDVGLSLSLVLLERDGRQVISTGSYAFRPFWRYITPTEQDIGGYNIEGGRRYTVGKAGTNNMIANWYYGDTQYYYLPGDKLRIVVYSPKTHYLQLQIEVLEKSTLANSIKIREDNGWQDPENFLSPIFRSPGHGGAVLAEYKRVNAIDQSGREGIDALSTNTEVFQAVWESVYLHREIAGRLYRVPFNANRADILSAPTSQGFTYTEIDSNGGSKVSIHPGRE
;
A
#
# COMPACT_ATOMS: atom_id res chain seq x y z
N MET A 1 -29.94 15.42 -33.26
CA MET A 1 -30.10 16.78 -33.81
C MET A 1 -28.77 17.51 -33.65
N LYS A 2 -28.05 17.68 -34.76
CA LYS A 2 -26.75 18.38 -34.82
C LYS A 2 -27.01 19.90 -34.85
N LYS A 3 -26.30 20.68 -34.03
CA LYS A 3 -26.20 22.13 -34.18
C LYS A 3 -24.77 22.49 -34.58
N THR A 4 -24.66 22.95 -35.81
CA THR A 4 -23.49 23.59 -36.43
C THR A 4 -23.36 25.00 -35.85
N LEU A 5 -22.16 25.44 -35.48
CA LEU A 5 -21.85 26.87 -35.34
C LEU A 5 -20.56 27.18 -36.09
N LEU A 6 -20.71 28.09 -37.04
CA LEU A 6 -19.75 28.60 -38.02
C LEU A 6 -18.97 29.74 -37.36
N VAL A 7 -17.63 29.68 -37.34
CA VAL A 7 -16.77 30.79 -36.90
C VAL A 7 -16.27 31.53 -38.14
N ILE A 8 -16.54 32.84 -38.17
CA ILE A 8 -16.23 33.78 -39.25
C ILE A 8 -14.84 34.39 -38.99
N THR A 9 -13.90 34.17 -39.89
CA THR A 9 -12.60 34.84 -39.94
C THR A 9 -12.75 36.20 -40.62
N THR A 10 -12.39 37.29 -39.93
CA THR A 10 -12.38 38.64 -40.52
C THR A 10 -10.92 39.11 -40.71
N LEU A 11 -10.51 39.26 -41.97
CA LEU A 11 -9.21 39.75 -42.40
C LEU A 11 -9.34 41.26 -42.69
N PHE A 12 -8.69 42.11 -41.91
CA PHE A 12 -8.68 43.56 -42.12
C PHE A 12 -7.49 43.96 -43.01
N LEU A 13 -7.78 44.41 -44.23
CA LEU A 13 -6.82 44.98 -45.17
C LEU A 13 -7.04 46.49 -45.23
N VAL A 14 -6.05 47.30 -44.84
CA VAL A 14 -6.10 48.77 -45.00
C VAL A 14 -5.00 49.20 -45.97
N PHE A 15 -5.42 49.78 -47.09
CA PHE A 15 -4.59 50.56 -48.00
C PHE A 15 -4.57 52.01 -47.53
N VAL A 16 -3.39 52.65 -47.50
CA VAL A 16 -3.26 54.11 -47.62
C VAL A 16 -2.16 54.42 -48.62
N ALA A 17 -2.50 55.28 -49.59
CA ALA A 17 -1.62 55.72 -50.65
C ALA A 17 -0.88 57.02 -50.29
N GLY A 18 0.43 57.03 -50.61
CA GLY A 18 1.16 58.09 -51.29
C GLY A 18 1.41 59.44 -50.61
N CYS A 19 2.70 59.83 -50.50
CA CYS A 19 3.23 61.06 -51.09
C CYS A 19 4.75 61.00 -51.20
N LYS A 20 5.30 61.66 -52.23
CA LYS A 20 6.73 61.72 -52.60
C LYS A 20 7.20 63.17 -52.44
N ASN A 21 8.32 63.42 -51.75
CA ASN A 21 9.32 64.40 -52.19
C ASN A 21 10.63 64.30 -51.37
N ASN A 22 11.74 64.45 -52.09
CA ASN A 22 13.12 64.41 -51.62
C ASN A 22 13.50 65.64 -50.78
N ASN A 23 14.37 65.46 -49.79
CA ASN A 23 15.58 66.27 -49.61
C ASN A 23 16.58 65.56 -48.69
N ASN A 24 17.85 65.60 -49.13
CA ASN A 24 19.02 65.08 -48.42
C ASN A 24 19.19 65.73 -47.04
N ASN A 25 19.51 64.92 -46.03
CA ASN A 25 20.60 65.22 -45.10
C ASN A 25 21.06 63.93 -44.42
N ASN A 26 22.36 63.69 -44.50
CA ASN A 26 23.09 62.66 -43.77
C ASN A 26 23.01 62.96 -42.27
N ASP A 27 22.50 62.02 -41.49
CA ASP A 27 22.94 61.77 -40.13
C ASP A 27 23.05 60.25 -39.94
N ASN A 28 24.27 59.76 -40.11
CA ASN A 28 24.64 58.38 -39.78
C ASN A 28 24.69 58.25 -38.25
N ASN A 29 23.55 57.93 -37.64
CA ASN A 29 23.53 57.35 -36.32
C ASN A 29 23.28 55.85 -36.47
N GLY A 30 24.37 55.08 -36.52
CA GLY A 30 24.35 53.62 -36.60
C GLY A 30 23.79 53.01 -35.32
N ILE A 31 22.46 52.96 -35.21
CA ILE A 31 21.77 52.08 -34.27
C ILE A 31 21.84 50.70 -34.91
N THR A 32 22.75 49.84 -34.45
CA THR A 32 22.67 48.41 -34.75
C THR A 32 21.27 47.94 -34.32
N PRO A 33 20.46 47.32 -35.19
CA PRO A 33 19.16 46.81 -34.79
C PRO A 33 19.36 45.86 -33.59
N PRO A 34 18.49 45.90 -32.57
CA PRO A 34 18.60 44.99 -31.43
C PRO A 34 18.69 43.56 -31.96
N VAL A 35 19.66 42.80 -31.44
CA VAL A 35 19.83 41.38 -31.78
C VAL A 35 18.52 40.69 -31.41
N LYS A 36 17.80 40.20 -32.42
CA LYS A 36 16.56 39.48 -32.21
C LYS A 36 16.90 38.11 -31.62
N ASP A 37 16.36 37.81 -30.45
CA ASP A 37 16.50 36.46 -29.90
C ASP A 37 15.65 35.46 -30.70
N THR A 38 16.25 34.31 -30.96
CA THR A 38 15.62 33.18 -31.67
C THR A 38 15.86 31.86 -30.95
N THR A 39 16.55 31.87 -29.82
CA THR A 39 16.83 30.67 -29.04
C THR A 39 15.64 30.44 -28.13
N ALA A 40 15.15 29.20 -28.07
CA ALA A 40 14.04 28.87 -27.20
C ALA A 40 14.56 28.54 -25.79
N PRO A 41 13.77 28.83 -24.75
CA PRO A 41 14.05 28.36 -23.40
C PRO A 41 14.10 26.84 -23.32
N LEU A 42 14.84 26.32 -22.34
CA LEU A 42 14.90 24.90 -22.01
C LEU A 42 14.21 24.63 -20.67
N LEU A 43 13.12 23.87 -20.72
CA LEU A 43 12.52 23.26 -19.53
C LEU A 43 13.26 21.97 -19.18
N SER A 44 13.68 21.86 -17.92
CA SER A 44 14.35 20.70 -17.35
C SER A 44 13.56 20.13 -16.18
N VAL A 45 13.60 18.81 -16.02
CA VAL A 45 13.00 18.10 -14.88
C VAL A 45 14.10 17.44 -14.08
N GLU A 46 14.15 17.68 -12.78
CA GLU A 46 15.23 17.20 -11.90
C GLU A 46 15.30 15.67 -11.83
N SER A 47 14.14 15.00 -11.88
CA SER A 47 14.01 13.54 -11.81
C SER A 47 12.73 13.07 -12.49
N THR A 48 12.74 11.86 -13.04
CA THR A 48 11.55 11.22 -13.60
C THR A 48 10.44 11.00 -12.57
N ASP A 49 10.77 10.97 -11.28
CA ASP A 49 9.79 10.85 -10.18
C ASP A 49 8.83 12.03 -10.11
N PHE A 50 9.20 13.18 -10.68
CA PHE A 50 8.33 14.35 -10.77
C PHE A 50 7.35 14.28 -11.94
N LEU A 51 7.47 13.29 -12.83
CA LEU A 51 6.58 13.13 -13.99
C LEU A 51 5.27 12.42 -13.65
N LEU A 52 5.18 11.73 -12.50
CA LEU A 52 3.97 11.07 -12.03
C LEU A 52 3.50 11.69 -10.72
N ILE A 53 2.29 12.23 -10.73
CA ILE A 53 1.59 12.75 -9.55
C ILE A 53 0.43 11.81 -9.27
N THR A 54 0.29 11.36 -8.02
CA THR A 54 -0.86 10.54 -7.60
C THR A 54 -1.69 11.34 -6.62
N VAL A 55 -2.99 11.48 -6.88
CA VAL A 55 -3.95 12.24 -6.06
C VAL A 55 -5.12 11.33 -5.70
N VAL A 56 -5.66 11.44 -4.48
CA VAL A 56 -6.87 10.72 -4.10
C VAL A 56 -8.11 11.46 -4.60
N GLN A 57 -9.10 10.73 -5.10
CA GLN A 57 -10.36 11.29 -5.56
C GLN A 57 -10.97 12.21 -4.49
N ASN A 58 -11.38 13.42 -4.89
CA ASN A 58 -11.92 14.46 -4.01
C ASN A 58 -10.95 14.99 -2.94
N GLU A 59 -9.66 14.66 -3.00
CA GLU A 59 -8.65 15.26 -2.14
C GLU A 59 -8.47 16.75 -2.48
N THR A 60 -8.35 17.59 -1.47
CA THR A 60 -8.02 19.01 -1.66
C THR A 60 -6.51 19.15 -1.74
N VAL A 61 -5.98 19.34 -2.95
CA VAL A 61 -4.55 19.52 -3.22
C VAL A 61 -4.28 20.83 -3.97
N ASP A 62 -3.09 21.42 -3.77
CA ASP A 62 -2.58 22.45 -4.67
C ASP A 62 -1.95 21.78 -5.89
N LEU A 63 -2.77 21.55 -6.92
CA LEU A 63 -2.34 20.85 -8.12
C LEU A 63 -1.29 21.65 -8.89
N GLU A 64 -1.33 22.98 -8.84
CA GLU A 64 -0.37 23.83 -9.54
C GLU A 64 1.02 23.68 -8.91
N GLU A 65 1.10 23.72 -7.58
CA GLU A 65 2.36 23.48 -6.84
C GLU A 65 2.95 22.10 -7.17
N LEU A 66 2.12 21.04 -7.15
CA LEU A 66 2.55 19.69 -7.51
C LEU A 66 3.06 19.59 -8.95
N LEU A 67 2.42 20.30 -9.88
CA LEU A 67 2.81 20.31 -11.29
C LEU A 67 4.11 21.10 -11.50
N ARG A 68 4.36 22.18 -10.76
CA ARG A 68 5.62 22.95 -10.82
C ARG A 68 6.81 22.22 -10.22
N ASN A 69 6.59 21.38 -9.20
CA ASN A 69 7.66 20.78 -8.43
C ASN A 69 8.68 19.99 -9.30
N GLY A 70 9.97 20.25 -9.08
CA GLY A 70 11.08 19.63 -9.79
C GLY A 70 11.21 20.04 -11.26
N VAL A 71 10.59 21.15 -11.70
CA VAL A 71 10.69 21.70 -13.07
C VAL A 71 11.30 23.10 -13.03
N THR A 72 12.33 23.32 -13.84
CA THR A 72 13.02 24.62 -13.98
C THR A 72 13.05 25.05 -15.44
N ALA A 73 13.12 26.35 -15.70
CA ALA A 73 13.21 26.90 -17.06
C ALA A 73 14.29 27.98 -17.18
N TYR A 74 15.21 27.80 -18.14
CA TYR A 74 16.30 28.74 -18.41
C TYR A 74 16.38 29.12 -19.89
N ASP A 75 16.69 30.38 -20.14
CA ASP A 75 16.97 30.94 -21.45
C ASP A 75 18.35 31.65 -21.48
N ASN A 76 18.98 31.76 -22.65
CA ASN A 76 20.30 32.37 -22.81
C ASN A 76 20.32 33.90 -22.65
N ILE A 77 19.20 34.60 -22.90
CA ILE A 77 19.08 36.06 -22.75
C ILE A 77 18.22 36.41 -21.53
N ASP A 78 17.06 35.77 -21.38
CA ASP A 78 16.13 36.11 -20.28
C ASP A 78 16.56 35.50 -18.93
N GLY A 79 17.44 34.50 -18.94
CA GLY A 79 17.98 33.89 -17.73
C GLY A 79 17.01 32.89 -17.11
N ASP A 80 16.78 32.98 -15.80
CA ASP A 80 15.86 32.09 -15.09
C ASP A 80 14.42 32.61 -15.23
N ILE A 81 13.61 31.85 -15.94
CA ILE A 81 12.18 32.16 -16.18
C ILE A 81 11.28 31.06 -15.60
N THR A 82 11.76 30.35 -14.57
CA THR A 82 11.03 29.24 -13.94
C THR A 82 9.65 29.66 -13.42
N ASP A 83 9.54 30.87 -12.87
CA ASP A 83 8.27 31.39 -12.36
C ASP A 83 7.25 31.71 -13.47
N GLU A 84 7.70 31.79 -14.73
CA GLU A 84 6.87 32.09 -15.90
C GLU A 84 6.29 30.83 -16.56
N ILE A 85 6.62 29.64 -16.06
CA ILE A 85 6.11 28.37 -16.60
C ILE A 85 4.57 28.40 -16.63
N ILE A 86 4.03 28.11 -17.82
CA ILE A 86 2.62 27.94 -18.10
C ILE A 86 2.27 26.47 -17.94
N ILE A 87 1.16 26.20 -17.24
CA ILE A 87 0.68 24.84 -16.99
C ILE A 87 -0.71 24.69 -17.60
N SER A 88 -0.88 23.71 -18.48
CA SER A 88 -2.18 23.32 -19.05
C SER A 88 -2.63 22.01 -18.41
N TYR A 89 -3.73 22.07 -17.64
CA TYR A 89 -4.29 20.93 -16.91
C TYR A 89 -5.84 20.93 -16.86
N ASP A 90 -6.49 21.64 -17.78
CA ASP A 90 -7.96 21.80 -17.82
C ASP A 90 -8.72 20.47 -17.95
N ASN A 91 -8.06 19.43 -18.44
CA ASN A 91 -8.59 18.08 -18.58
C ASN A 91 -8.50 17.25 -17.29
N VAL A 92 -7.76 17.70 -16.27
CA VAL A 92 -7.55 16.94 -15.03
C VAL A 92 -8.80 17.01 -14.15
N ASP A 93 -9.51 15.89 -14.04
CA ASP A 93 -10.68 15.75 -13.16
C ASP A 93 -10.30 14.99 -11.89
N LEU A 94 -10.14 15.71 -10.78
CA LEU A 94 -9.81 15.13 -9.47
C LEU A 94 -10.98 14.38 -8.81
N THR A 95 -12.17 14.38 -9.42
CA THR A 95 -13.37 13.69 -8.89
C THR A 95 -13.61 12.33 -9.54
N THR A 96 -12.86 11.97 -10.58
CA THR A 96 -13.01 10.70 -11.28
C THR A 96 -11.67 9.95 -11.29
N PRO A 97 -11.60 8.69 -10.81
CA PRO A 97 -10.38 7.91 -10.91
C PRO A 97 -9.96 7.68 -12.37
N GLY A 98 -8.67 7.88 -12.66
CA GLY A 98 -8.14 7.83 -14.01
C GLY A 98 -6.74 8.43 -14.12
N GLU A 99 -6.15 8.37 -15.32
CA GLU A 99 -4.91 9.06 -15.64
C GLU A 99 -5.20 10.26 -16.54
N TYR A 100 -4.66 11.41 -16.16
CA TYR A 100 -4.81 12.68 -16.85
C TYR A 100 -3.44 13.23 -17.19
N GLU A 101 -3.36 14.01 -18.26
CA GLU A 101 -2.10 14.59 -18.72
C GLU A 101 -2.11 16.10 -18.50
N ALA A 102 -1.05 16.62 -17.90
CA ALA A 102 -0.79 18.04 -17.79
C ALA A 102 0.49 18.39 -18.57
N TYR A 103 0.49 19.57 -19.18
CA TYR A 103 1.57 20.03 -20.05
C TYR A 103 2.17 21.33 -19.53
N LEU A 104 3.49 21.37 -19.41
CA LEU A 104 4.25 22.53 -18.97
C LEU A 104 5.12 23.05 -20.12
N TYR A 105 5.12 24.37 -20.30
CA TYR A 105 5.94 25.08 -21.29
C TYR A 105 6.09 26.54 -20.86
N VAL A 106 7.06 27.25 -21.44
CA VAL A 106 7.25 28.69 -21.21
C VAL A 106 7.59 29.38 -22.53
N PHE A 107 7.33 30.68 -22.60
CA PHE A 107 7.80 31.55 -23.67
C PHE A 107 8.84 32.52 -23.12
N ASP A 108 9.87 32.79 -23.90
CA ASP A 108 10.79 33.89 -23.62
C ASP A 108 10.16 35.26 -23.97
N SER A 109 10.87 36.36 -23.68
CA SER A 109 10.42 37.72 -23.99
C SER A 109 10.31 38.01 -25.50
N SER A 110 10.92 37.16 -26.34
CA SER A 110 10.90 37.21 -27.80
C SER A 110 9.85 36.27 -28.44
N ASN A 111 9.02 35.62 -27.62
CA ASN A 111 8.01 34.61 -28.00
C ASN A 111 8.55 33.29 -28.60
N ASN A 112 9.79 32.90 -28.31
CA ASN A 112 10.24 31.53 -28.59
C ASN A 112 9.69 30.58 -27.52
N GLN A 113 9.10 29.46 -27.95
CA GLN A 113 8.49 28.47 -27.04
C GLN A 113 9.49 27.37 -26.68
N SER A 114 9.52 26.99 -25.40
CA SER A 114 10.30 25.86 -24.91
C SER A 114 9.86 24.50 -25.44
N ASN A 115 10.63 23.46 -25.12
CA ASN A 115 10.13 22.09 -25.09
C ASN A 115 8.93 21.94 -24.14
N ILE A 116 8.07 20.95 -24.40
CA ILE A 116 6.91 20.63 -23.55
C ILE A 116 7.30 19.50 -22.61
N VAL A 117 7.09 19.71 -21.31
CA VAL A 117 7.16 18.65 -20.30
C VAL A 117 5.75 18.12 -20.05
N LYS A 118 5.58 16.81 -20.16
CA LYS A 118 4.32 16.13 -19.84
C LYS A 118 4.41 15.50 -18.46
N LYS A 119 3.47 15.84 -17.58
CA LYS A 119 3.24 15.14 -16.30
C LYS A 119 1.93 14.36 -16.35
N VAL A 120 1.91 13.19 -15.71
CA VAL A 120 0.72 12.36 -15.56
C VAL A 120 0.15 12.55 -14.16
N VAL A 121 -1.11 12.96 -14.07
CA VAL A 121 -1.88 13.02 -12.83
C VAL A 121 -2.75 11.78 -12.76
N LYS A 122 -2.40 10.84 -11.89
CA LYS A 122 -3.16 9.63 -11.61
C LYS A 122 -4.10 9.88 -10.43
N VAL A 123 -5.39 10.01 -10.71
CA VAL A 123 -6.45 10.10 -9.71
C VAL A 123 -6.86 8.69 -9.32
N VAL A 124 -6.79 8.37 -8.03
CA VAL A 124 -7.18 7.05 -7.51
C VAL A 124 -8.48 7.14 -6.72
N LEU A 125 -9.23 6.03 -6.63
CA LEU A 125 -10.47 5.98 -5.86
C LEU A 125 -10.25 6.35 -4.37
N ALA A 126 -11.17 7.14 -3.80
CA ALA A 126 -11.17 7.48 -2.37
C ALA A 126 -11.62 6.28 -1.53
N THR A 127 -10.73 5.30 -1.39
CA THR A 127 -10.96 4.09 -0.58
C THR A 127 -10.56 4.29 0.89
N GLY A 128 -9.87 5.39 1.21
CA GLY A 128 -9.16 5.58 2.48
C GLY A 128 -7.88 4.74 2.60
N LEU A 129 -7.60 3.87 1.63
CA LEU A 129 -6.34 3.14 1.55
C LEU A 129 -5.21 4.10 1.18
N ILE A 130 -4.03 3.89 1.74
CA ILE A 130 -2.86 4.64 1.33
C ILE A 130 -2.40 4.15 -0.04
N ASN A 131 -2.15 5.11 -0.93
CA ASN A 131 -1.48 4.80 -2.18
C ASN A 131 -0.07 4.28 -1.90
N PRO A 132 0.45 3.39 -2.76
CA PRO A 132 1.83 2.96 -2.64
C PRO A 132 2.79 4.16 -2.78
N PHE A 133 3.65 4.40 -1.78
CA PHE A 133 4.67 5.45 -1.86
C PHE A 133 5.72 5.14 -2.96
N PRO A 134 6.49 6.13 -3.43
CA PRO A 134 7.63 5.88 -4.31
C PRO A 134 8.61 4.89 -3.68
N ILE A 135 9.32 4.13 -4.51
CA ILE A 135 10.31 3.16 -4.05
C ILE A 135 11.66 3.86 -3.89
N TRP A 136 12.31 3.65 -2.75
CA TRP A 136 13.69 4.06 -2.52
C TRP A 136 14.63 2.87 -2.69
N ASN A 137 15.48 2.92 -3.73
CA ASN A 137 16.44 1.85 -4.05
C ASN A 137 17.88 2.18 -3.64
N GLU A 138 18.15 3.41 -3.22
CA GLU A 138 19.49 3.86 -2.85
C GLU A 138 19.88 3.46 -1.42
N VAL A 139 21.14 3.65 -1.09
CA VAL A 139 21.65 3.48 0.28
C VAL A 139 20.96 4.48 1.21
N ILE A 140 20.62 4.03 2.42
CA ILE A 140 20.07 4.89 3.46
C ILE A 140 21.17 5.14 4.49
N ASP A 141 21.56 6.40 4.64
CA ASP A 141 22.60 6.79 5.58
C ASP A 141 22.23 6.37 7.01
N ASN A 142 23.18 5.72 7.68
CA ASN A 142 23.06 5.23 9.06
C ASN A 142 21.94 4.19 9.29
N GLU A 143 21.46 3.54 8.23
CA GLU A 143 20.52 2.41 8.36
C GLU A 143 21.09 1.31 9.25
N LYS A 144 20.25 0.79 10.15
CA LYS A 144 20.61 -0.28 11.08
C LYS A 144 20.45 -1.63 10.40
N SER A 145 21.44 -2.51 10.57
CA SER A 145 21.36 -3.90 10.13
C SER A 145 20.50 -4.74 11.08
N PRO A 146 19.77 -5.75 10.56
CA PRO A 146 18.98 -6.65 11.40
C PRO A 146 19.89 -7.49 12.31
N THR A 147 19.37 -7.87 13.47
CA THR A 147 20.05 -8.75 14.43
C THR A 147 19.24 -10.01 14.62
N GLN A 148 19.95 -11.14 14.78
CA GLN A 148 19.36 -12.45 15.02
C GLN A 148 18.31 -12.39 16.15
N GLN A 149 17.13 -12.94 15.87
CA GLN A 149 16.05 -13.01 16.84
C GLN A 149 16.04 -14.31 17.64
N ASP A 150 15.59 -14.20 18.89
CA ASP A 150 15.23 -15.36 19.69
C ASP A 150 13.91 -16.00 19.21
N PHE A 151 13.86 -17.32 19.29
CA PHE A 151 12.65 -18.09 19.05
C PHE A 151 11.73 -18.07 20.28
N PHE A 152 10.44 -17.83 20.04
CA PHE A 152 9.36 -18.00 21.00
C PHE A 152 8.58 -19.30 20.75
N LYS A 153 8.37 -20.09 21.81
CA LYS A 153 7.69 -21.39 21.77
C LYS A 153 6.18 -21.28 21.59
N GLY A 154 5.56 -22.28 20.95
CA GLY A 154 4.11 -22.47 20.95
C GLY A 154 3.44 -22.50 19.58
N ALA A 155 4.18 -22.27 18.50
CA ALA A 155 3.67 -22.27 17.14
C ALA A 155 4.71 -22.76 16.15
N TRP A 156 4.25 -23.13 14.96
CA TRP A 156 5.08 -23.27 13.77
C TRP A 156 5.04 -21.95 13.03
N TYR A 157 6.18 -21.29 12.81
CA TYR A 157 6.18 -20.05 12.05
C TYR A 157 7.47 -19.79 11.30
N HIS A 158 7.31 -19.08 10.19
CA HIS A 158 8.36 -18.47 9.41
C HIS A 158 8.23 -16.95 9.53
N LYS A 159 9.17 -16.33 10.23
CA LYS A 159 9.22 -14.89 10.53
C LYS A 159 10.36 -14.26 9.74
N VAL A 160 10.06 -13.13 9.12
CA VAL A 160 11.04 -12.22 8.54
C VAL A 160 10.91 -10.88 9.28
N VAL A 161 11.99 -10.37 9.86
CA VAL A 161 11.97 -9.15 10.68
C VAL A 161 13.08 -8.18 10.31
N SER A 162 12.76 -6.88 10.40
CA SER A 162 13.70 -5.81 10.14
C SER A 162 14.61 -5.57 11.35
N SER A 163 15.64 -4.75 11.15
CA SER A 163 16.27 -4.04 12.26
C SER A 163 15.28 -3.12 12.97
N ARG A 164 15.63 -2.69 14.18
CA ARG A 164 15.04 -1.49 14.78
C ARG A 164 15.65 -0.27 14.13
N ASP A 165 14.83 0.49 13.42
CA ASP A 165 15.25 1.72 12.76
C ASP A 165 14.07 2.72 12.73
N TYR A 166 14.20 3.82 12.01
CA TYR A 166 13.15 4.83 11.79
C TYR A 166 12.05 4.35 10.82
N TRP A 167 11.66 3.07 10.92
CA TRP A 167 10.57 2.50 10.16
C TRP A 167 9.22 3.03 10.66
N LEU A 168 8.32 3.32 9.72
CA LEU A 168 7.00 3.89 9.95
C LEU A 168 5.86 2.95 9.55
N GLY A 169 6.19 1.83 8.93
CA GLY A 169 5.22 0.86 8.44
C GLY A 169 5.88 -0.29 7.69
N ILE A 170 5.04 -1.23 7.30
CA ILE A 170 5.36 -2.35 6.44
C ILE A 170 4.16 -2.61 5.52
N GLU A 171 4.45 -3.00 4.28
CA GLU A 171 3.45 -3.53 3.37
C GLU A 171 3.97 -4.75 2.63
N GLY A 172 3.06 -5.65 2.26
CA GLY A 172 3.40 -6.76 1.39
C GLY A 172 2.25 -7.14 0.46
N THR A 173 2.60 -7.46 -0.78
CA THR A 173 1.68 -8.09 -1.74
C THR A 173 1.80 -9.60 -1.60
N ILE A 174 0.70 -10.26 -1.25
CA ILE A 174 0.64 -11.69 -1.00
C ILE A 174 -0.52 -12.35 -1.73
N THR A 175 -0.27 -13.48 -2.37
CA THR A 175 -1.32 -14.44 -2.70
C THR A 175 -1.51 -15.39 -1.52
N LEU A 176 -2.72 -15.42 -0.97
CA LEU A 176 -3.02 -16.21 0.23
C LEU A 176 -2.82 -17.70 -0.01
N PRO A 177 -2.23 -18.42 0.96
CA PRO A 177 -1.94 -19.84 0.86
C PRO A 177 -3.19 -20.69 0.88
N GLU A 178 -3.08 -21.87 0.29
CA GLU A 178 -3.94 -23.01 0.60
C GLU A 178 -3.49 -23.66 1.91
N PHE A 179 -4.38 -24.43 2.53
CA PHE A 179 -4.10 -25.12 3.78
C PHE A 179 -4.90 -26.41 3.91
N GLU A 180 -4.34 -27.34 4.70
CA GLU A 180 -5.00 -28.56 5.12
C GLU A 180 -4.86 -28.70 6.63
N ILE A 181 -5.96 -28.63 7.37
CA ILE A 181 -5.97 -28.79 8.82
C ILE A 181 -6.15 -30.26 9.17
N ARG A 182 -5.27 -30.79 10.02
CA ARG A 182 -5.27 -32.20 10.46
C ARG A 182 -5.22 -32.39 11.97
N ARG A 183 -5.36 -31.31 12.74
CA ARG A 183 -5.41 -31.37 14.22
C ARG A 183 -6.63 -30.65 14.76
N TYR A 184 -7.51 -31.44 15.37
CA TYR A 184 -8.81 -31.00 15.90
C TYR A 184 -8.99 -31.47 17.34
N ASP A 185 -9.97 -30.91 18.04
CA ASP A 185 -10.30 -31.28 19.41
C ASP A 185 -11.24 -32.51 19.52
N ASP A 186 -11.79 -32.97 18.39
CA ASP A 186 -12.61 -34.17 18.26
C ASP A 186 -12.39 -34.86 16.89
N ALA A 187 -13.11 -35.95 16.64
CA ALA A 187 -13.17 -36.60 15.34
C ALA A 187 -13.67 -35.62 14.26
N PHE A 188 -13.03 -35.64 13.10
CA PHE A 188 -13.28 -34.71 11.99
C PHE A 188 -13.36 -35.45 10.65
N ASP A 189 -13.90 -34.78 9.63
CA ASP A 189 -13.95 -35.30 8.26
C ASP A 189 -12.60 -35.12 7.54
N GLU A 190 -11.85 -36.21 7.43
CA GLU A 190 -10.53 -36.24 6.75
C GLU A 190 -10.62 -35.98 5.24
N THR A 191 -11.81 -36.06 4.63
CA THR A 191 -11.99 -35.77 3.20
C THR A 191 -12.00 -34.28 2.90
N LEU A 192 -12.19 -33.44 3.91
CA LEU A 192 -12.17 -31.99 3.80
C LEU A 192 -10.75 -31.45 4.03
N PHE A 193 -10.39 -30.37 3.33
CA PHE A 193 -9.15 -29.65 3.64
C PHE A 193 -9.23 -28.95 5.00
N ALA A 194 -10.43 -28.54 5.43
CA ALA A 194 -10.74 -28.16 6.79
C ALA A 194 -12.19 -28.52 7.13
N ASP A 195 -12.41 -29.13 8.28
CA ASP A 195 -13.74 -29.41 8.80
C ASP A 195 -14.28 -28.18 9.54
N PRO A 196 -15.31 -27.49 9.02
CA PRO A 196 -15.83 -26.30 9.66
C PRO A 196 -16.68 -26.60 10.92
N TRP A 197 -17.00 -27.87 11.19
CA TRP A 197 -17.90 -28.25 12.27
C TRP A 197 -17.18 -28.78 13.51
N VAL A 198 -15.86 -28.91 13.43
CA VAL A 198 -14.99 -29.35 14.53
C VAL A 198 -13.94 -28.28 14.79
N LYS A 199 -13.62 -28.02 16.06
CA LYS A 199 -12.70 -26.94 16.40
C LYS A 199 -11.26 -27.35 16.06
N ASN A 200 -10.65 -26.59 15.17
CA ASN A 200 -9.23 -26.70 14.83
C ASN A 200 -8.39 -26.38 16.08
N LEU A 201 -7.37 -27.20 16.32
CA LEU A 201 -6.34 -26.90 17.32
C LEU A 201 -5.11 -26.25 16.70
N ASP A 202 -4.92 -26.40 15.39
CA ASP A 202 -3.94 -25.67 14.58
C ASP A 202 -4.65 -24.57 13.80
N ASN A 203 -4.14 -23.35 13.90
CA ASN A 203 -4.78 -22.17 13.32
C ASN A 203 -3.77 -21.36 12.48
N PRO A 204 -3.79 -21.54 11.15
CA PRO A 204 -3.01 -20.73 10.23
C PRO A 204 -3.26 -19.23 10.35
N SER A 205 -2.19 -18.45 10.30
CA SER A 205 -2.24 -16.99 10.31
C SER A 205 -1.14 -16.37 9.44
N ILE A 206 -1.41 -15.18 8.93
CA ILE A 206 -0.50 -14.34 8.16
C ILE A 206 -0.60 -12.95 8.73
N TYR A 207 0.45 -12.48 9.37
CA TYR A 207 0.42 -11.20 10.04
C TYR A 207 1.70 -10.42 9.85
N LEU A 208 1.51 -9.11 9.87
CA LEU A 208 2.57 -8.13 9.92
C LEU A 208 2.52 -7.46 11.31
N GLY A 209 3.13 -6.29 11.43
CA GLY A 209 3.26 -5.58 12.70
C GLY A 209 4.71 -5.56 13.11
N GLY A 210 4.97 -5.48 14.41
CA GLY A 210 6.29 -5.14 14.87
C GLY A 210 6.34 -4.66 16.30
N ARG A 211 7.50 -4.13 16.68
CA ARG A 211 7.74 -3.67 18.04
C ARG A 211 8.47 -2.34 18.03
N ALA A 212 7.87 -1.39 18.74
CA ALA A 212 8.54 -0.15 19.14
C ALA A 212 8.76 -0.20 20.66
N THR A 213 7.98 0.59 21.42
CA THR A 213 7.94 0.45 22.88
C THR A 213 7.27 -0.88 23.27
N THR A 214 6.16 -1.20 22.60
CA THR A 214 5.43 -2.45 22.77
C THR A 214 5.18 -3.13 21.43
N GLU A 215 4.79 -4.40 21.50
CA GLU A 215 4.54 -5.25 20.33
C GLU A 215 3.09 -5.13 19.84
N SER A 216 2.94 -5.22 18.51
CA SER A 216 1.68 -5.36 17.80
C SER A 216 1.78 -6.43 16.72
N ASP A 217 0.77 -7.29 16.61
CA ASP A 217 0.66 -8.37 15.61
C ASP A 217 -0.67 -8.18 14.87
N VAL A 218 -0.62 -7.96 13.57
CA VAL A 218 -1.71 -7.34 12.83
C VAL A 218 -1.82 -7.96 11.45
N GLY A 219 -2.98 -8.49 11.08
CA GLY A 219 -3.17 -9.08 9.77
C GLY A 219 -4.37 -10.00 9.70
N LEU A 220 -4.13 -11.22 9.23
CA LEU A 220 -5.15 -12.22 8.90
C LEU A 220 -4.93 -13.50 9.70
N SER A 221 -6.00 -14.03 10.26
CA SER A 221 -6.01 -15.35 10.92
C SER A 221 -7.18 -16.15 10.39
N LEU A 222 -7.01 -17.46 10.25
CA LEU A 222 -8.18 -18.33 10.13
C LEU A 222 -9.11 -18.07 11.32
N SER A 223 -10.39 -17.92 10.99
CA SER A 223 -11.42 -17.52 11.91
C SER A 223 -12.74 -18.21 11.58
N LEU A 224 -13.64 -18.26 12.56
CA LEU A 224 -14.99 -18.78 12.36
C LEU A 224 -15.71 -18.00 11.26
N VAL A 225 -16.60 -18.68 10.53
CA VAL A 225 -17.33 -18.11 9.40
C VAL A 225 -18.82 -18.41 9.52
N LEU A 226 -19.64 -17.67 8.80
CA LEU A 226 -21.05 -18.01 8.59
C LEU A 226 -21.18 -19.02 7.47
N LEU A 227 -21.88 -20.12 7.69
CA LEU A 227 -22.17 -21.13 6.68
C LEU A 227 -23.68 -21.25 6.44
N GLU A 228 -24.06 -21.49 5.20
CA GLU A 228 -25.41 -21.88 4.84
C GLU A 228 -25.66 -23.32 5.28
N ARG A 229 -26.76 -23.52 6.00
CA ARG A 229 -27.24 -24.83 6.40
C ARG A 229 -28.76 -24.81 6.52
N ASP A 230 -29.43 -25.61 5.70
CA ASP A 230 -30.89 -25.80 5.72
C ASP A 230 -31.68 -24.47 5.62
N GLY A 231 -31.21 -23.55 4.76
CA GLY A 231 -31.80 -22.25 4.53
C GLY A 231 -31.51 -21.21 5.61
N ARG A 232 -30.53 -21.46 6.49
CA ARG A 232 -30.12 -20.54 7.56
C ARG A 232 -28.60 -20.35 7.58
N GLN A 233 -28.17 -19.17 8.04
CA GLN A 233 -26.76 -18.88 8.30
C GLN A 233 -26.40 -19.31 9.72
N VAL A 234 -25.37 -20.14 9.85
CA VAL A 234 -24.88 -20.72 11.12
C VAL A 234 -23.40 -20.43 11.26
N ILE A 235 -22.95 -20.02 12.45
CA ILE A 235 -21.50 -19.84 12.69
C ILE A 235 -20.84 -21.22 12.80
N SER A 236 -19.74 -21.40 12.09
CA SER A 236 -18.92 -22.61 12.14
C SER A 236 -18.32 -22.85 13.53
N THR A 237 -18.02 -24.11 13.85
CA THR A 237 -17.27 -24.46 15.08
C THR A 237 -15.76 -24.33 14.85
N GLY A 238 -15.31 -24.70 13.66
CA GLY A 238 -13.95 -24.57 13.18
C GLY A 238 -13.74 -23.27 12.39
N SER A 239 -12.55 -22.71 12.52
CA SER A 239 -12.03 -21.64 11.68
C SER A 239 -11.83 -22.11 10.23
N TYR A 240 -12.16 -21.25 9.26
CA TYR A 240 -12.19 -21.65 7.85
C TYR A 240 -11.71 -20.57 6.87
N ALA A 241 -11.98 -19.27 7.11
CA ALA A 241 -11.52 -18.20 6.23
C ALA A 241 -10.55 -17.26 6.96
N PHE A 242 -9.63 -16.66 6.21
CA PHE A 242 -8.74 -15.63 6.73
C PHE A 242 -9.53 -14.35 6.97
N ARG A 243 -9.56 -13.87 8.21
CA ARG A 243 -10.28 -12.66 8.61
C ARG A 243 -9.35 -11.66 9.31
N PRO A 244 -9.60 -10.35 9.18
CA PRO A 244 -8.80 -9.32 9.83
C PRO A 244 -8.80 -9.41 11.35
N PHE A 245 -7.61 -9.33 11.93
CA PHE A 245 -7.39 -9.17 13.36
C PHE A 245 -6.26 -8.17 13.62
N TRP A 246 -6.27 -7.57 14.81
CA TRP A 246 -5.13 -6.82 15.32
C TRP A 246 -4.99 -7.02 16.81
N ARG A 247 -3.78 -7.41 17.20
CA ARG A 247 -3.35 -7.59 18.57
C ARG A 247 -2.32 -6.51 18.89
N TYR A 248 -2.45 -5.87 20.04
CA TYR A 248 -1.55 -4.79 20.44
C TYR A 248 -1.40 -4.75 21.96
N ILE A 249 -0.17 -4.52 22.42
CA ILE A 249 0.12 -4.37 23.84
C ILE A 249 0.06 -2.89 24.22
N THR A 250 -0.84 -2.53 25.15
CA THR A 250 -0.92 -1.16 25.67
C THR A 250 -1.38 -1.10 27.14
N PRO A 251 -0.75 -0.26 27.98
CA PRO A 251 -1.20 0.00 29.34
C PRO A 251 -2.36 1.02 29.43
N THR A 252 -2.62 1.76 28.35
CA THR A 252 -3.63 2.82 28.29
C THR A 252 -4.47 2.69 27.03
N GLU A 253 -5.65 3.33 27.00
CA GLU A 253 -6.51 3.37 25.79
C GLU A 253 -6.80 1.98 25.20
N GLN A 254 -7.16 1.04 26.09
CA GLN A 254 -7.33 -0.38 25.75
C GLN A 254 -8.54 -0.69 24.83
N ASP A 255 -9.38 0.31 24.53
CA ASP A 255 -10.54 0.23 23.61
C ASP A 255 -11.43 -1.02 23.76
N ILE A 256 -11.53 -1.57 24.97
CA ILE A 256 -12.27 -2.80 25.26
C ILE A 256 -13.76 -2.57 24.95
N GLY A 257 -14.35 -3.45 24.16
CA GLY A 257 -15.75 -3.33 23.79
C GLY A 257 -16.23 -4.41 22.81
N GLY A 258 -17.54 -4.63 22.79
CA GLY A 258 -18.20 -5.50 21.82
C GLY A 258 -18.62 -4.78 20.54
N TYR A 259 -19.37 -5.48 19.70
CA TYR A 259 -20.01 -4.88 18.52
C TYR A 259 -21.08 -3.86 18.94
N ASN A 260 -21.18 -2.76 18.19
CA ASN A 260 -22.30 -1.83 18.22
C ASN A 260 -22.59 -1.40 16.78
N ILE A 261 -23.34 -2.23 16.07
CA ILE A 261 -23.56 -2.07 14.62
C ILE A 261 -24.36 -0.80 14.32
N GLU A 262 -25.39 -0.48 15.13
CA GLU A 262 -26.18 0.74 14.99
C GLU A 262 -25.34 2.01 15.24
N GLY A 263 -24.37 1.93 16.16
CA GLY A 263 -23.40 2.98 16.44
C GLY A 263 -22.14 2.95 15.54
N GLY A 264 -22.11 2.12 14.49
CA GLY A 264 -21.02 2.04 13.52
C GLY A 264 -19.78 1.25 13.98
N ARG A 265 -19.76 0.66 15.19
CA ARG A 265 -18.66 -0.18 15.65
C ARG A 265 -18.84 -1.63 15.21
N ARG A 266 -18.08 -2.03 14.20
CA ARG A 266 -18.09 -3.39 13.63
C ARG A 266 -16.87 -4.22 14.02
N TYR A 267 -16.35 -4.06 15.24
CA TYR A 267 -15.26 -4.87 15.76
C TYR A 267 -15.40 -5.05 17.27
N THR A 268 -14.79 -6.12 17.78
CA THR A 268 -14.61 -6.31 19.23
C THR A 268 -13.16 -6.08 19.61
N VAL A 269 -12.93 -5.73 20.87
CA VAL A 269 -11.62 -5.77 21.50
C VAL A 269 -11.77 -6.46 22.84
N GLY A 270 -11.13 -7.62 22.96
CA GLY A 270 -10.96 -8.35 24.21
C GLY A 270 -9.59 -8.06 24.83
N LYS A 271 -9.43 -8.45 26.09
CA LYS A 271 -8.18 -8.33 26.84
C LYS A 271 -7.70 -9.70 27.31
N ALA A 272 -6.46 -10.04 26.95
CA ALA A 272 -5.71 -11.15 27.52
C ALA A 272 -4.70 -10.61 28.56
N GLY A 273 -4.75 -11.12 29.79
CA GLY A 273 -3.89 -10.60 30.87
C GLY A 273 -4.12 -9.10 31.15
N THR A 274 -3.04 -8.35 31.38
CA THR A 274 -3.13 -6.94 31.81
C THR A 274 -3.21 -5.94 30.66
N ASN A 275 -2.38 -6.13 29.63
CA ASN A 275 -2.12 -5.11 28.60
C ASN A 275 -2.27 -5.63 27.17
N ASN A 276 -2.56 -6.91 26.96
CA ASN A 276 -2.62 -7.50 25.61
C ASN A 276 -4.05 -7.43 25.06
N MET A 277 -4.29 -6.49 24.14
CA MET A 277 -5.59 -6.31 23.50
C MET A 277 -5.65 -7.14 22.22
N ILE A 278 -6.78 -7.82 22.00
CA ILE A 278 -7.01 -8.65 20.82
C ILE A 278 -8.33 -8.22 20.20
N ALA A 279 -8.25 -7.73 18.97
CA ALA A 279 -9.39 -7.23 18.24
C ALA A 279 -9.70 -8.08 17.02
N ASN A 280 -11.00 -8.25 16.77
CA ASN A 280 -11.52 -9.01 15.65
C ASN A 280 -12.64 -8.22 14.98
N TRP A 281 -12.61 -8.17 13.66
CA TRP A 281 -13.69 -7.56 12.88
C TRP A 281 -14.99 -8.37 12.99
N TYR A 282 -16.12 -7.71 12.76
CA TYR A 282 -17.44 -8.30 12.78
C TYR A 282 -17.57 -9.45 11.79
N TYR A 283 -17.94 -10.62 12.30
CA TYR A 283 -18.02 -11.84 11.50
C TYR A 283 -19.13 -11.81 10.46
N GLY A 284 -20.17 -10.97 10.61
CA GLY A 284 -21.25 -10.88 9.64
C GLY A 284 -20.86 -10.21 8.31
N ASP A 285 -19.69 -9.56 8.25
CA ASP A 285 -19.21 -8.89 7.05
C ASP A 285 -18.40 -9.88 6.18
N THR A 286 -19.12 -10.66 5.38
CA THR A 286 -18.57 -11.76 4.57
C THR A 286 -17.64 -11.30 3.45
N GLN A 287 -17.67 -10.02 3.07
CA GLN A 287 -16.71 -9.43 2.14
C GLN A 287 -15.27 -9.38 2.71
N TYR A 288 -15.10 -9.58 4.03
CA TYR A 288 -13.78 -9.67 4.68
C TYR A 288 -13.38 -11.11 5.00
N TYR A 289 -14.01 -12.07 4.33
CA TYR A 289 -13.57 -13.46 4.31
C TYR A 289 -12.63 -13.62 3.12
N TYR A 290 -11.34 -13.51 3.39
CA TYR A 290 -10.32 -13.76 2.38
C TYR A 290 -10.00 -15.25 2.33
N LEU A 291 -9.88 -15.78 1.12
CA LEU A 291 -9.77 -17.20 0.85
C LEU A 291 -8.44 -17.50 0.14
N PRO A 292 -7.99 -18.76 0.17
CA PRO A 292 -6.83 -19.20 -0.60
C PRO A 292 -6.89 -18.72 -2.05
N GLY A 293 -5.76 -18.19 -2.54
CA GLY A 293 -5.64 -17.64 -3.89
C GLY A 293 -6.09 -16.18 -4.07
N ASP A 294 -6.75 -15.56 -3.09
CA ASP A 294 -6.94 -14.10 -3.12
C ASP A 294 -5.56 -13.40 -3.08
N LYS A 295 -5.35 -12.41 -3.96
CA LYS A 295 -4.14 -11.59 -3.95
C LYS A 295 -4.43 -10.27 -3.26
N LEU A 296 -3.69 -10.00 -2.19
CA LEU A 296 -3.90 -8.88 -1.31
C LEU A 296 -2.64 -8.04 -1.18
N ARG A 297 -2.79 -6.71 -1.12
CA ARG A 297 -1.76 -5.83 -0.54
C ARG A 297 -2.17 -5.53 0.90
N ILE A 298 -1.39 -6.02 1.85
CA ILE A 298 -1.60 -5.81 3.29
C ILE A 298 -0.63 -4.74 3.76
N VAL A 299 -1.15 -3.70 4.42
CA VAL A 299 -0.38 -2.57 4.93
C VAL A 299 -0.62 -2.42 6.42
N VAL A 300 0.46 -2.30 7.18
CA VAL A 300 0.45 -1.93 8.60
C VAL A 300 1.39 -0.76 8.79
N TYR A 301 0.83 0.43 9.00
CA TYR A 301 1.61 1.67 9.09
C TYR A 301 1.13 2.53 10.25
N SER A 302 1.95 3.52 10.63
CA SER A 302 1.62 4.50 11.66
C SER A 302 1.03 5.76 11.04
N PRO A 303 -0.30 5.97 11.10
CA PRO A 303 -0.92 7.21 10.61
C PRO A 303 -0.66 8.40 11.54
N LYS A 304 -0.27 8.13 12.79
CA LYS A 304 0.12 9.13 13.78
C LYS A 304 0.88 8.48 14.93
N THR A 305 1.70 9.27 15.62
CA THR A 305 2.52 8.84 16.76
C THR A 305 1.74 8.04 17.79
N HIS A 306 2.28 6.87 18.15
CA HIS A 306 1.74 5.86 19.06
C HIS A 306 0.55 5.05 18.54
N TYR A 307 0.26 5.07 17.24
CA TYR A 307 -0.84 4.29 16.67
C TYR A 307 -0.40 3.54 15.41
N LEU A 308 -1.14 2.48 15.09
CA LEU A 308 -1.07 1.77 13.82
C LEU A 308 -2.47 1.65 13.21
N GLN A 309 -2.51 1.35 11.92
CA GLN A 309 -3.72 0.96 11.21
C GLN A 309 -3.40 -0.21 10.28
N LEU A 310 -4.33 -1.17 10.19
CA LEU A 310 -4.32 -2.23 9.18
C LEU A 310 -5.16 -1.77 7.99
N GLN A 311 -4.59 -1.91 6.80
CA GLN A 311 -5.30 -1.76 5.54
C GLN A 311 -5.06 -2.99 4.68
N ILE A 312 -6.09 -3.46 3.99
CA ILE A 312 -6.02 -4.60 3.07
C ILE A 312 -6.68 -4.16 1.77
N GLU A 313 -5.92 -4.22 0.69
CA GLU A 313 -6.39 -3.96 -0.66
C GLU A 313 -6.51 -5.29 -1.40
N VAL A 314 -7.67 -5.57 -1.98
CA VAL A 314 -7.90 -6.75 -2.83
C VAL A 314 -7.43 -6.40 -4.24
N LEU A 315 -6.34 -7.03 -4.67
CA LEU A 315 -5.76 -6.82 -6.00
C LEU A 315 -6.39 -7.78 -7.01
N GLU A 316 -6.54 -9.05 -6.63
CA GLU A 316 -7.15 -10.08 -7.46
C GLU A 316 -7.97 -11.02 -6.57
N LYS A 317 -9.16 -11.42 -7.06
CA LYS A 317 -9.99 -12.44 -6.41
C LYS A 317 -9.46 -13.83 -6.76
N SER A 318 -9.62 -14.77 -5.84
CA SER A 318 -9.25 -16.17 -6.03
C SER A 318 -9.93 -16.76 -7.25
N THR A 319 -9.14 -17.49 -8.05
CA THR A 319 -9.62 -18.30 -9.18
C THR A 319 -9.67 -19.80 -8.83
N LEU A 320 -9.33 -20.17 -7.59
CA LEU A 320 -9.37 -21.55 -7.14
C LEU A 320 -10.80 -22.03 -7.02
N ALA A 321 -11.09 -23.20 -7.61
CA ALA A 321 -12.44 -23.77 -7.65
C ALA A 321 -13.06 -23.92 -6.26
N ASN A 322 -12.28 -24.36 -5.25
CA ASN A 322 -12.76 -24.51 -3.88
C ASN A 322 -13.13 -23.16 -3.23
N SER A 323 -12.32 -22.11 -3.46
CA SER A 323 -12.58 -20.77 -2.94
C SER A 323 -13.81 -20.12 -3.57
N ILE A 324 -13.99 -20.29 -4.88
CA ILE A 324 -15.20 -19.83 -5.60
C ILE A 324 -16.42 -20.59 -5.06
N LYS A 325 -16.35 -21.92 -5.04
CA LYS A 325 -17.48 -22.77 -4.66
C LYS A 325 -17.95 -22.49 -3.24
N ILE A 326 -17.05 -22.40 -2.25
CA ILE A 326 -17.48 -22.15 -0.86
C ILE A 326 -18.12 -20.76 -0.72
N ARG A 327 -17.65 -19.76 -1.47
CA ARG A 327 -18.24 -18.42 -1.46
C ARG A 327 -19.67 -18.47 -2.01
N GLU A 328 -19.87 -19.13 -3.15
CA GLU A 328 -21.17 -19.31 -3.80
C GLU A 328 -22.15 -20.12 -2.94
N ASP A 329 -21.73 -21.28 -2.45
CA ASP A 329 -22.54 -22.19 -1.64
C ASP A 329 -23.11 -21.48 -0.39
N ASN A 330 -22.34 -20.56 0.19
CA ASN A 330 -22.70 -19.87 1.42
C ASN A 330 -23.29 -18.47 1.20
N GLY A 331 -23.43 -18.03 -0.05
CA GLY A 331 -23.94 -16.69 -0.38
C GLY A 331 -23.09 -15.55 0.19
N TRP A 332 -21.78 -15.75 0.28
CA TRP A 332 -20.85 -14.74 0.75
C TRP A 332 -20.65 -13.64 -0.31
N GLN A 333 -20.48 -12.40 0.14
CA GLN A 333 -20.15 -11.28 -0.75
C GLN A 333 -18.75 -11.47 -1.35
N ASP A 334 -18.45 -10.85 -2.48
CA ASP A 334 -17.09 -10.80 -3.03
C ASP A 334 -16.11 -10.12 -2.06
N PRO A 335 -14.80 -10.47 -2.10
CA PRO A 335 -13.84 -9.85 -1.20
C PRO A 335 -13.67 -8.36 -1.52
N GLU A 336 -13.62 -7.53 -0.47
CA GLU A 336 -13.48 -6.08 -0.56
C GLU A 336 -12.26 -5.56 0.21
N ASN A 337 -11.88 -4.32 -0.10
CA ASN A 337 -10.88 -3.58 0.63
C ASN A 337 -11.30 -3.36 2.10
N PHE A 338 -10.35 -3.53 3.01
CA PHE A 338 -10.59 -3.43 4.44
C PHE A 338 -9.71 -2.36 5.09
N LEU A 339 -10.31 -1.62 6.02
CA LEU A 339 -9.61 -0.68 6.88
C LEU A 339 -9.99 -0.97 8.33
N SER A 340 -8.99 -1.27 9.17
CA SER A 340 -9.23 -1.26 10.61
C SER A 340 -9.42 0.18 11.11
N PRO A 341 -10.02 0.35 12.29
CA PRO A 341 -9.82 1.56 13.07
C PRO A 341 -8.31 1.82 13.30
N ILE A 342 -7.97 3.07 13.60
CA ILE A 342 -6.64 3.39 14.13
C ILE A 342 -6.59 2.88 15.57
N PHE A 343 -5.62 2.03 15.91
CA PHE A 343 -5.48 1.42 17.23
C PHE A 343 -4.15 1.75 17.88
N ARG A 344 -4.12 1.67 19.21
CA ARG A 344 -2.99 2.08 20.02
C ARG A 344 -1.80 1.12 19.81
N SER A 345 -0.62 1.69 19.58
CA SER A 345 0.63 0.96 19.40
C SER A 345 1.81 1.80 19.93
N PRO A 346 2.06 1.79 21.25
CA PRO A 346 3.05 2.64 21.90
C PRO A 346 4.43 2.62 21.21
N GLY A 347 4.83 3.80 20.73
CA GLY A 347 6.18 4.10 20.22
C GLY A 347 6.27 4.13 18.70
N HIS A 348 5.39 3.40 17.99
CA HIS A 348 5.33 3.47 16.53
C HIS A 348 4.99 4.88 16.04
N GLY A 349 5.58 5.31 14.93
CA GLY A 349 5.39 6.66 14.38
C GLY A 349 5.90 7.80 15.28
N GLY A 350 6.74 7.50 16.26
CA GLY A 350 7.37 8.47 17.15
C GLY A 350 8.88 8.46 17.06
N ALA A 351 9.55 9.02 18.06
CA ALA A 351 11.01 9.08 18.14
C ALA A 351 11.67 7.73 18.50
N VAL A 352 10.88 6.71 18.82
CA VAL A 352 11.39 5.37 19.20
C VAL A 352 11.60 4.55 17.93
N LEU A 353 12.80 3.97 17.79
CA LEU A 353 13.08 3.03 16.70
C LEU A 353 12.13 1.84 16.77
N ALA A 354 11.56 1.47 15.63
CA ALA A 354 10.64 0.35 15.49
C ALA A 354 11.25 -0.73 14.61
N GLU A 355 10.96 -1.98 14.91
CA GLU A 355 11.13 -3.10 13.98
C GLU A 355 9.76 -3.49 13.43
N TYR A 356 9.73 -3.97 12.19
CA TYR A 356 8.55 -4.57 11.59
C TYR A 356 8.86 -5.99 11.14
N LYS A 357 7.84 -6.86 11.18
CA LYS A 357 7.92 -8.27 10.81
C LYS A 357 6.78 -8.63 9.88
N ARG A 358 7.00 -9.65 9.07
CA ARG A 358 5.95 -10.47 8.45
C ARG A 358 6.11 -11.90 8.90
N VAL A 359 5.00 -12.59 9.11
CA VAL A 359 4.98 -13.94 9.64
C VAL A 359 3.93 -14.77 8.93
N ASN A 360 4.31 -15.97 8.53
CA ASN A 360 3.40 -17.07 8.20
C ASN A 360 3.46 -18.05 9.38
N ALA A 361 2.32 -18.40 9.97
CA ALA A 361 2.28 -19.26 11.15
C ALA A 361 1.16 -20.30 11.10
N ILE A 362 1.33 -21.35 11.90
CA ILE A 362 0.30 -22.25 12.40
C ILE A 362 0.35 -22.13 13.93
N ASP A 363 -0.54 -21.32 14.47
CA ASP A 363 -0.67 -21.12 15.91
C ASP A 363 -1.36 -22.34 16.53
N GLN A 364 -0.81 -22.86 17.64
CA GLN A 364 -1.37 -24.03 18.30
C GLN A 364 -2.16 -23.64 19.54
N SER A 365 -3.46 -23.97 19.55
CA SER A 365 -4.36 -23.64 20.66
C SER A 365 -3.85 -24.21 21.99
N GLY A 366 -3.75 -23.34 23.01
CA GLY A 366 -3.35 -23.71 24.37
C GLY A 366 -1.86 -23.98 24.57
N ARG A 367 -1.00 -23.55 23.64
CA ARG A 367 0.42 -23.98 23.59
C ARG A 367 1.41 -22.82 23.64
N GLU A 368 0.93 -21.59 23.80
CA GLU A 368 1.75 -20.40 23.95
C GLU A 368 2.81 -20.59 25.05
N GLY A 369 4.09 -20.39 24.72
CA GLY A 369 5.20 -20.55 25.66
C GLY A 369 5.65 -22.00 25.91
N ILE A 370 5.02 -23.01 25.29
CA ILE A 370 5.38 -24.43 25.41
C ILE A 370 5.79 -24.96 24.03
N ASP A 371 6.65 -25.99 23.97
CA ASP A 371 7.15 -26.55 22.70
C ASP A 371 6.00 -26.92 21.76
N ALA A 372 6.11 -26.55 20.48
CA ALA A 372 5.14 -26.87 19.43
C ALA A 372 5.11 -28.38 19.11
N LEU A 373 3.98 -28.86 18.59
CA LEU A 373 3.66 -30.29 18.43
C LEU A 373 3.85 -30.50 16.95
N SER A 374 4.53 -31.58 16.58
CA SER A 374 4.40 -32.06 15.21
C SER A 374 2.93 -32.33 14.90
N THR A 375 2.55 -32.02 13.66
CA THR A 375 1.18 -32.08 13.16
C THR A 375 1.22 -32.33 11.67
N ASN A 376 0.23 -33.02 11.14
CA ASN A 376 0.05 -33.19 9.70
C ASN A 376 -0.67 -31.99 9.06
N THR A 377 -0.97 -30.94 9.83
CA THR A 377 -1.51 -29.69 9.28
C THR A 377 -0.48 -29.03 8.36
N GLU A 378 -0.88 -28.67 7.16
CA GLU A 378 0.00 -27.99 6.19
C GLU A 378 -0.60 -26.63 5.76
N VAL A 379 0.28 -25.66 5.52
CA VAL A 379 -0.05 -24.39 4.87
C VAL A 379 0.92 -24.22 3.72
N PHE A 380 0.43 -24.14 2.49
CA PHE A 380 1.29 -24.19 1.32
C PHE A 380 0.96 -23.09 0.31
N GLN A 381 1.96 -22.78 -0.51
CA GLN A 381 1.85 -21.78 -1.58
C GLN A 381 1.53 -20.36 -1.11
N ALA A 382 1.98 -19.94 0.08
CA ALA A 382 2.01 -18.51 0.38
C ALA A 382 3.04 -17.85 -0.54
N VAL A 383 2.61 -16.91 -1.37
CA VAL A 383 3.50 -16.19 -2.30
C VAL A 383 3.51 -14.72 -1.92
N TRP A 384 4.57 -14.27 -1.26
CA TRP A 384 4.87 -12.85 -1.12
C TRP A 384 5.53 -12.39 -2.42
N GLU A 385 4.83 -11.60 -3.24
CA GLU A 385 5.38 -11.05 -4.50
C GLU A 385 6.36 -9.91 -4.21
N SER A 386 6.09 -9.12 -3.18
CA SER A 386 6.98 -8.05 -2.72
C SER A 386 6.63 -7.65 -1.29
N VAL A 387 7.62 -7.12 -0.58
CA VAL A 387 7.47 -6.61 0.79
C VAL A 387 8.36 -5.38 0.96
N TYR A 388 7.78 -4.30 1.47
CA TYR A 388 8.47 -3.04 1.67
C TYR A 388 8.27 -2.55 3.10
N LEU A 389 9.31 -1.93 3.65
CA LEU A 389 9.23 -1.11 4.86
C LEU A 389 8.94 0.34 4.47
N HIS A 390 8.29 1.12 5.33
CA HIS A 390 8.05 2.54 5.10
C HIS A 390 9.05 3.38 5.89
N ARG A 391 9.65 4.39 5.27
CA ARG A 391 10.59 5.32 5.92
C ARG A 391 10.48 6.71 5.33
N GLU A 392 10.63 7.71 6.18
CA GLU A 392 10.80 9.10 5.74
C GLU A 392 12.27 9.36 5.41
N ILE A 393 12.52 9.88 4.21
CA ILE A 393 13.85 10.22 3.71
C ILE A 393 13.74 11.63 3.12
N ALA A 394 14.55 12.56 3.64
CA ALA A 394 14.52 13.98 3.24
C ALA A 394 13.10 14.61 3.27
N GLY A 395 12.29 14.28 4.28
CA GLY A 395 10.94 14.82 4.45
C GLY A 395 9.85 14.17 3.58
N ARG A 396 10.17 13.13 2.80
CA ARG A 396 9.20 12.38 1.98
C ARG A 396 9.14 10.91 2.41
N LEU A 397 7.93 10.35 2.44
CA LEU A 397 7.71 8.92 2.69
C LEU A 397 8.05 8.08 1.45
N TYR A 398 8.79 7.01 1.68
CA TYR A 398 9.16 6.01 0.67
C TYR A 398 8.85 4.59 1.15
N ARG A 399 8.69 3.70 0.18
CA ARG A 399 8.77 2.25 0.36
C ARG A 399 10.20 1.80 0.11
N VAL A 400 10.79 1.11 1.07
CA VAL A 400 12.15 0.58 1.02
C VAL A 400 12.06 -0.94 0.89
N PRO A 401 12.70 -1.57 -0.12
CA PRO A 401 12.60 -3.01 -0.32
C PRO A 401 13.08 -3.78 0.92
N PHE A 402 12.23 -4.64 1.47
CA PHE A 402 12.53 -5.47 2.63
C PHE A 402 13.26 -6.75 2.21
N ASN A 403 14.41 -6.56 1.58
CA ASN A 403 15.23 -7.61 1.00
C ASN A 403 16.14 -8.31 2.04
N ALA A 404 16.92 -9.29 1.57
CA ALA A 404 17.82 -10.08 2.42
C ALA A 404 18.82 -9.26 3.27
N ASN A 405 19.23 -8.07 2.82
CA ASN A 405 20.17 -7.22 3.59
C ASN A 405 19.50 -6.52 4.78
N ARG A 406 18.16 -6.43 4.76
CA ARG A 406 17.35 -5.78 5.79
C ARG A 406 16.60 -6.78 6.66
N ALA A 407 16.70 -8.06 6.36
CA ALA A 407 15.94 -9.13 6.99
C ALA A 407 16.80 -10.05 7.86
N ASP A 408 16.30 -10.35 9.05
CA ASP A 408 16.60 -11.59 9.77
C ASP A 408 15.45 -12.58 9.54
N ILE A 409 15.79 -13.85 9.30
CA ILE A 409 14.83 -14.91 8.98
C ILE A 409 14.89 -15.99 10.06
N LEU A 410 13.73 -16.34 10.61
CA LEU A 410 13.59 -17.37 11.61
C LEU A 410 12.45 -18.32 11.23
N SER A 411 12.78 -19.59 11.03
CA SER A 411 11.82 -20.69 10.90
C SER A 411 11.89 -21.55 12.15
N ALA A 412 10.76 -21.80 12.79
CA ALA A 412 10.76 -22.46 14.08
C ALA A 412 9.50 -23.29 14.34
N PRO A 413 9.57 -24.30 15.25
CA PRO A 413 10.67 -24.66 16.15
C PRO A 413 11.94 -25.25 15.48
N THR A 414 11.83 -25.77 14.26
CA THR A 414 12.96 -26.24 13.46
C THR A 414 12.73 -25.84 12.00
N SER A 415 13.81 -25.69 11.23
CA SER A 415 13.71 -25.33 9.80
C SER A 415 13.18 -26.45 8.91
N GLN A 416 13.13 -27.70 9.40
CA GLN A 416 12.72 -28.87 8.61
C GLN A 416 11.24 -28.85 8.23
N GLY A 417 10.36 -28.34 9.10
CA GLY A 417 8.93 -28.16 8.81
C GLY A 417 8.62 -27.02 7.84
N PHE A 418 9.59 -26.53 7.07
CA PHE A 418 9.42 -25.37 6.19
C PHE A 418 10.07 -25.58 4.83
N THR A 419 9.40 -25.11 3.78
CA THR A 419 10.01 -24.88 2.45
C THR A 419 9.82 -23.42 2.10
N TYR A 420 10.91 -22.71 1.81
CA TYR A 420 10.86 -21.32 1.38
C TYR A 420 11.94 -20.99 0.37
N THR A 421 11.70 -19.96 -0.44
CA THR A 421 12.73 -19.39 -1.34
C THR A 421 13.51 -18.31 -0.62
N GLU A 422 14.68 -17.97 -1.14
CA GLU A 422 15.38 -16.74 -0.74
C GLU A 422 14.49 -15.51 -0.96
N ILE A 423 14.78 -14.45 -0.20
CA ILE A 423 14.12 -13.15 -0.34
C ILE A 423 14.73 -12.41 -1.53
N ASP A 424 13.90 -12.06 -2.51
CA ASP A 424 14.35 -11.33 -3.70
C ASP A 424 14.62 -9.84 -3.42
N SER A 425 15.02 -9.10 -4.47
CA SER A 425 15.35 -7.67 -4.37
C SER A 425 14.18 -6.79 -3.91
N ASN A 426 12.94 -7.25 -4.11
CA ASN A 426 11.71 -6.55 -3.74
C ASN A 426 11.13 -7.06 -2.41
N GLY A 427 11.84 -7.93 -1.69
CA GLY A 427 11.35 -8.53 -0.45
C GLY A 427 10.43 -9.74 -0.65
N GLY A 428 10.22 -10.17 -1.89
CA GLY A 428 9.37 -11.31 -2.26
C GLY A 428 9.97 -12.65 -1.86
N SER A 429 9.11 -13.61 -1.54
CA SER A 429 9.49 -15.00 -1.20
C SER A 429 8.28 -15.92 -1.23
N LYS A 430 8.50 -17.23 -1.42
CA LYS A 430 7.47 -18.25 -1.24
C LYS A 430 7.69 -18.96 0.08
N VAL A 431 6.61 -19.31 0.77
CA VAL A 431 6.65 -20.01 2.07
C VAL A 431 5.62 -21.13 2.10
N SER A 432 6.02 -22.28 2.63
CA SER A 432 5.13 -23.39 2.99
C SER A 432 5.58 -23.97 4.32
N ILE A 433 4.61 -24.36 5.14
CA ILE A 433 4.77 -24.90 6.50
C ILE A 433 4.18 -26.30 6.50
N HIS A 434 4.99 -27.30 6.82
CA HIS A 434 4.65 -28.73 6.76
C HIS A 434 5.29 -29.52 7.94
N PRO A 435 4.82 -29.31 9.18
CA PRO A 435 5.44 -29.87 10.39
C PRO A 435 5.43 -31.40 10.52
N GLY A 436 4.72 -32.10 9.64
CA GLY A 436 4.66 -33.57 9.61
C GLY A 436 5.71 -34.21 8.70
N ARG A 437 6.48 -33.40 7.94
CA ARG A 437 7.52 -33.89 7.01
C ARG A 437 8.94 -33.79 7.59
N GLU A 438 9.05 -33.60 8.90
CA GLU A 438 10.29 -33.38 9.65
C GLU A 438 11.20 -34.59 9.78
#